data_AF-A0A3B6NW24-F1
#
_entry.id   AF-A0A3B6NW24-F1
#
_cell.length_a   1.000
_cell.length_b   1.000
_cell.length_c   1.000
_cell.angle_alpha   90.00
_cell.angle_beta   90.00
_cell.angle_gamma   90.00
#
_symmetry.space_group_name_H-M   'P 1'
#
loop_
_entity.id
_entity.type
_entity.pdbx_description
1 polymer ?
#
loop_
_entity_poly.entity_id
_entity_poly.type
_entity_poly.pdbx_seq_one_letter_code
_entity_poly.pdbx_strand_id
1 'polypeptide(L)'
;MTGSDTRVAACLNPPTITELNASQGLPPWISLDTRVYLADRHNSTTAAAETSKGHAVQVSICFAHPPALSYVCIHCPGLQHANFASEPRVVRSEKQFLLLHLPLNWSTRLVRRSSEYYMYQAVPGRPPTLSRIPDPPGRSFLVARDLGIHCCGDGGEYILAGLCPSRDDAQGGYELHLYSSVSRAWTRKPAYLEKPPIEEQLPVASHKVIPLGGSLLGWVDLWRGIMVCDVLSDETYACVWFVPLPGLMPGNEADCHLCPWVIRDITCINGSFKLVEIELISLPPKNKDE
;
A
#
# COMPACT_ATOMS: atom_id res chain seq x y z
N MET A 1 17.98 10.03 -26.27
CA MET A 1 17.14 10.03 -25.05
C MET A 1 16.83 8.58 -24.72
N THR A 2 17.64 8.00 -23.85
CA THR A 2 17.68 6.55 -23.56
C THR A 2 16.60 6.19 -22.55
N GLY A 3 15.91 5.05 -22.75
CA GLY A 3 14.65 4.66 -22.08
C GLY A 3 14.63 4.43 -20.56
N SER A 4 15.57 5.02 -19.81
CA SER A 4 15.49 5.14 -18.34
C SER A 4 14.67 6.36 -17.90
N ASP A 5 14.80 7.50 -18.60
CA ASP A 5 14.13 8.75 -18.19
C ASP A 5 12.61 8.68 -18.27
N THR A 6 12.06 7.80 -19.11
CA THR A 6 10.60 7.63 -19.24
C THR A 6 9.96 6.91 -18.06
N ARG A 7 10.71 6.10 -17.29
CA ARG A 7 10.12 5.21 -16.26
C ARG A 7 9.74 5.89 -14.96
N VAL A 8 10.34 7.04 -14.68
CA VAL A 8 10.08 7.83 -13.48
C VAL A 8 9.74 9.28 -13.80
N ALA A 9 9.48 9.59 -15.09
CA ALA A 9 9.25 10.95 -15.57
C ALA A 9 8.16 11.69 -14.77
N ALA A 10 7.07 11.01 -14.41
CA ALA A 10 5.98 11.62 -13.64
C ALA A 10 6.37 11.98 -12.20
N CYS A 11 7.43 11.37 -11.67
CA CYS A 11 7.94 11.63 -10.31
C CYS A 11 8.95 12.79 -10.25
N LEU A 12 9.46 13.27 -11.40
CA LEU A 12 10.55 14.26 -11.42
C LEU A 12 10.09 15.69 -11.21
N ASN A 13 8.79 15.95 -11.36
CA ASN A 13 8.20 17.27 -11.29
C ASN A 13 7.23 17.34 -10.10
N PRO A 14 7.72 17.59 -8.88
CA PRO A 14 6.85 17.77 -7.73
C PRO A 14 5.86 18.93 -7.96
N PRO A 15 4.64 18.87 -7.40
CA PRO A 15 3.66 19.93 -7.52
C PRO A 15 4.23 21.28 -7.06
N THR A 16 3.97 22.34 -7.82
CA THR A 16 4.31 23.71 -7.41
C THR A 16 3.15 24.28 -6.62
N ILE A 17 3.12 23.99 -5.31
CA ILE A 17 2.07 24.46 -4.39
C ILE A 17 2.68 25.26 -3.24
N THR A 18 1.87 26.16 -2.65
CA THR A 18 2.22 26.81 -1.39
C THR A 18 2.12 25.79 -0.26
N GLU A 19 3.28 25.35 0.25
CA GLU A 19 3.36 24.37 1.34
C GLU A 19 2.76 24.95 2.63
N LEU A 20 1.90 24.17 3.29
CA LEU A 20 1.44 24.44 4.63
C LEU A 20 2.62 24.41 5.59
N ASN A 21 2.80 25.49 6.36
CA ASN A 21 3.76 25.45 7.45
C ASN A 21 3.20 24.57 8.58
N ALA A 22 3.79 23.39 8.79
CA ALA A 22 3.38 22.48 9.85
C ALA A 22 3.41 23.12 11.26
N SER A 23 4.15 24.23 11.44
CA SER A 23 4.16 25.02 12.68
C SER A 23 2.87 25.79 12.95
N GLN A 24 2.05 26.06 11.94
CA GLN A 24 0.76 26.74 12.08
C GLN A 24 -0.39 25.76 12.38
N GLY A 25 -0.08 24.47 12.56
CA GLY A 25 -1.05 23.40 12.71
C GLY A 25 -1.54 22.90 11.37
N LEU A 26 -1.66 21.57 11.25
CA LEU A 26 -2.23 20.92 10.07
C LEU A 26 -3.73 20.70 10.27
N PRO A 27 -4.53 20.76 9.19
CA PRO A 27 -5.94 20.39 9.30
C PRO A 27 -6.06 18.94 9.79
N PRO A 28 -7.15 18.59 10.50
CA PRO A 28 -7.34 17.23 11.04
C PRO A 28 -7.50 16.17 9.95
N TRP A 29 -7.71 16.59 8.71
CA TRP A 29 -7.78 15.75 7.53
C TRP A 29 -6.86 16.32 6.44
N ILE A 30 -6.02 15.45 5.90
CA ILE A 30 -5.12 15.75 4.79
C ILE A 30 -5.26 14.61 3.79
N SER A 31 -5.40 14.96 2.51
CA SER A 31 -5.34 13.99 1.42
C SER A 31 -3.91 13.88 0.93
N LEU A 32 -3.42 12.64 0.81
CA LEU A 32 -2.06 12.34 0.36
C LEU A 32 -2.10 11.72 -1.03
N ASP A 33 -1.29 12.24 -1.94
CA ASP A 33 -1.03 11.61 -3.24
C ASP A 33 -0.31 10.29 -3.02
N THR A 34 -0.72 9.25 -3.75
CA THR A 34 -0.04 7.95 -3.72
C THR A 34 1.27 7.97 -4.50
N ARG A 35 1.44 8.92 -5.42
CA ARG A 35 2.71 9.13 -6.11
C ARG A 35 3.74 9.74 -5.16
N VAL A 36 4.96 9.22 -5.27
CA VAL A 36 6.12 9.80 -4.59
C VAL A 36 6.99 10.52 -5.62
N TYR A 37 7.45 11.72 -5.27
CA TYR A 37 8.27 12.54 -6.14
C TYR A 37 9.76 12.39 -5.79
N LEU A 38 10.63 12.40 -6.80
CA LEU A 38 12.07 12.35 -6.64
C LEU A 38 12.61 13.78 -6.63
N ALA A 39 12.76 14.35 -5.44
CA ALA A 39 13.17 15.74 -5.28
C ALA A 39 13.92 15.95 -3.96
N ASP A 40 14.95 16.79 -4.00
CA ASP A 40 15.65 17.26 -2.83
C ASP A 40 14.77 18.27 -2.08
N ARG A 41 14.09 17.78 -1.03
CA ARG A 41 13.23 18.57 -0.15
C ARG A 41 13.54 18.27 1.30
N HIS A 42 13.72 19.33 2.07
CA HIS A 42 14.03 19.26 3.49
C HIS A 42 13.12 20.19 4.29
N ASN A 43 12.45 19.62 5.30
CA ASN A 43 11.57 20.36 6.21
C ASN A 43 11.47 19.62 7.56
N SER A 44 10.59 20.06 8.46
CA SER A 44 10.43 19.46 9.80
C SER A 44 9.91 18.01 9.79
N THR A 45 9.41 17.52 8.67
CA THR A 45 8.96 16.13 8.48
C THR A 45 10.05 15.22 7.94
N THR A 46 11.24 15.75 7.65
CA THR A 46 12.31 14.96 7.05
C THR A 46 12.78 13.85 7.98
N ALA A 47 12.75 12.62 7.50
CA ALA A 47 13.35 11.46 8.15
C ALA A 47 14.30 10.72 7.20
N ALA A 48 15.33 10.08 7.75
CA ALA A 48 16.38 9.44 6.96
C ALA A 48 16.58 7.98 7.34
N ALA A 49 16.97 7.17 6.35
CA ALA A 49 17.36 5.78 6.48
C ALA A 49 18.42 5.44 5.42
N GLU A 50 18.82 4.17 5.37
CA GLU A 50 19.74 3.66 4.35
C GLU A 50 19.06 2.57 3.50
N THR A 51 19.45 2.51 2.23
CA THR A 51 19.16 1.39 1.33
C THR A 51 19.91 0.13 1.75
N SER A 52 19.55 -1.01 1.16
CA SER A 52 20.30 -2.27 1.30
C SER A 52 21.77 -2.19 0.87
N LYS A 53 22.14 -1.14 0.12
CA LYS A 53 23.50 -0.89 -0.37
C LYS A 53 24.20 0.27 0.34
N GLY A 54 23.61 0.81 1.42
CA GLY A 54 24.21 1.88 2.22
C GLY A 54 24.08 3.28 1.62
N HIS A 55 23.32 3.46 0.53
CA HIS A 55 22.96 4.80 0.07
C HIS A 55 21.93 5.43 1.01
N ALA A 56 22.09 6.72 1.30
CA ALA A 56 21.12 7.49 2.09
C ALA A 56 19.79 7.61 1.35
N VAL A 57 18.70 7.53 2.10
CA VAL A 57 17.33 7.80 1.65
C VAL A 57 16.73 8.80 2.63
N GLN A 58 16.21 9.90 2.12
CA GLN A 58 15.54 10.93 2.90
C GLN A 58 14.12 11.09 2.38
N VAL A 59 13.16 11.09 3.30
CA VAL A 59 11.74 11.23 3.01
C VAL A 59 11.24 12.51 3.67
N SER A 60 10.53 13.33 2.91
CA SER A 60 9.88 14.54 3.40
C SER A 60 8.44 14.58 2.91
N ILE A 61 7.51 14.99 3.76
CA ILE A 61 6.11 15.22 3.43
C ILE A 61 5.91 16.72 3.21
N CYS A 62 5.32 17.08 2.07
CA CYS A 62 4.94 18.44 1.74
C CYS A 62 3.42 18.55 1.86
N PHE A 63 2.97 19.33 2.84
CA PHE A 63 1.55 19.49 3.12
C PHE A 63 0.91 20.55 2.24
N ALA A 64 -0.27 20.24 1.71
CA ALA A 64 -1.06 21.09 0.83
C ALA A 64 -2.37 21.50 1.51
N HIS A 65 -2.84 22.71 1.25
CA HIS A 65 -4.21 23.08 1.63
C HIS A 65 -5.21 22.29 0.78
N PRO A 66 -6.19 21.62 1.40
CA PRO A 66 -7.28 21.03 0.64
C PRO A 66 -7.99 22.05 -0.28
N PRO A 67 -8.44 21.66 -1.48
CA PRO A 67 -8.55 20.29 -1.98
C PRO A 67 -7.27 19.74 -2.64
N ALA A 68 -6.16 20.50 -2.64
CA ALA A 68 -4.91 20.00 -3.20
C ALA A 68 -4.36 18.83 -2.38
N LEU A 69 -3.72 17.88 -3.06
CA LEU A 69 -3.11 16.73 -2.42
C LEU A 69 -1.75 17.11 -1.84
N SER A 70 -1.54 16.74 -0.59
CA SER A 70 -0.20 16.66 -0.01
C SER A 70 0.58 15.55 -0.71
N TYR A 71 1.90 15.61 -0.70
CA TYR A 71 2.73 14.63 -1.39
C TYR A 71 3.99 14.29 -0.62
N VAL A 72 4.59 13.16 -0.99
CA VAL A 72 5.86 12.68 -0.43
C VAL A 72 6.97 12.93 -1.44
N CYS A 73 8.08 13.47 -0.95
CA CYS A 73 9.34 13.55 -1.69
C CYS A 73 10.35 12.56 -1.12
N ILE A 74 11.09 11.93 -2.03
CA ILE A 74 12.27 11.11 -1.71
C ILE A 74 13.48 11.75 -2.34
N HIS A 75 14.50 11.96 -1.52
CA HIS A 75 15.84 12.32 -1.95
C HIS A 75 16.80 11.18 -1.61
N CYS A 76 17.54 10.70 -2.61
CA CYS A 76 18.58 9.69 -2.43
C CYS A 76 19.92 10.23 -2.94
N PRO A 77 20.71 10.90 -2.08
CA PRO A 77 22.02 11.40 -2.48
C PRO A 77 22.88 10.30 -3.13
N GLY A 78 23.42 10.60 -4.31
CA GLY A 78 24.28 9.66 -5.06
C GLY A 78 23.53 8.62 -5.90
N LEU A 79 22.19 8.61 -5.91
CA LEU A 79 21.41 7.82 -6.87
C LEU A 79 20.88 8.70 -8.00
N GLN A 80 20.85 8.13 -9.20
CA GLN A 80 20.30 8.73 -10.41
C GLN A 80 18.95 8.11 -10.75
N HIS A 81 18.15 8.76 -11.61
CA HIS A 81 16.84 8.25 -12.03
C HIS A 81 16.91 6.85 -12.65
N ALA A 82 18.01 6.52 -13.34
CA ALA A 82 18.24 5.19 -13.92
C ALA A 82 18.39 4.06 -12.87
N ASN A 83 18.68 4.41 -11.60
CA ASN A 83 18.73 3.44 -10.51
C ASN A 83 17.33 3.00 -10.05
N PHE A 84 16.26 3.63 -10.52
CA PHE A 84 14.88 3.25 -10.19
C PHE A 84 14.29 2.34 -11.27
N ALA A 85 13.65 1.25 -10.86
CA ALA A 85 13.06 0.26 -11.75
C ALA A 85 11.70 0.71 -12.32
N SER A 86 10.99 1.51 -11.53
CA SER A 86 9.69 2.14 -11.81
C SER A 86 9.47 3.31 -10.85
N GLU A 87 8.31 3.95 -10.89
CA GLU A 87 7.93 5.02 -9.96
C GLU A 87 7.87 4.51 -8.51
N PRO A 88 8.48 5.23 -7.53
CA PRO A 88 8.21 5.01 -6.13
C PRO A 88 6.79 5.45 -5.78
N ARG A 89 6.22 4.85 -4.72
CA ARG A 89 4.83 5.10 -4.32
C ARG A 89 4.59 4.93 -2.83
N VAL A 90 3.57 5.62 -2.33
CA VAL A 90 2.94 5.30 -1.06
C VAL A 90 2.08 4.07 -1.27
N VAL A 91 2.37 3.01 -0.52
CA VAL A 91 1.64 1.74 -0.59
C VAL A 91 0.44 1.77 0.34
N ARG A 92 0.66 2.20 1.59
CA ARG A 92 -0.36 2.28 2.64
C ARG A 92 -0.09 3.48 3.52
N SER A 93 -1.18 4.00 4.08
CA SER A 93 -1.18 4.94 5.17
C SER A 93 -2.10 4.41 6.26
N GLU A 94 -1.65 4.40 7.50
CA GLU A 94 -2.50 4.08 8.65
C GLU A 94 -2.08 4.93 9.84
N LYS A 95 -2.98 5.77 10.34
CA LYS A 95 -2.71 6.73 11.43
C LYS A 95 -1.39 7.51 11.21
N GLN A 96 -0.39 7.31 12.07
CA GLN A 96 0.92 7.95 12.00
C GLN A 96 1.95 7.28 11.06
N PHE A 97 1.55 6.27 10.29
CA PHE A 97 2.47 5.46 9.49
C PHE A 97 2.22 5.59 7.99
N LEU A 98 3.31 5.63 7.22
CA LEU A 98 3.29 5.49 5.76
C LEU A 98 4.24 4.37 5.35
N LEU A 99 3.73 3.37 4.63
CA LEU A 99 4.55 2.38 3.96
C LEU A 99 4.89 2.86 2.56
N LEU A 100 6.18 3.05 2.29
CA LEU A 100 6.72 3.48 1.01
C LEU A 100 7.34 2.30 0.27
N HIS A 101 7.16 2.26 -1.04
CA HIS A 101 7.82 1.30 -1.93
C HIS A 101 8.81 2.03 -2.84
N LEU A 102 10.07 1.64 -2.75
CA LEU A 102 11.17 2.14 -3.57
C LEU A 102 11.69 0.99 -4.46
N PRO A 103 11.29 0.96 -5.73
CA PRO A 103 11.76 -0.04 -6.68
C PRO A 103 13.14 0.35 -7.22
N LEU A 104 14.19 -0.31 -6.72
CA LEU A 104 15.59 -0.01 -7.06
C LEU A 104 16.17 -1.08 -8.02
N ASN A 105 17.11 -0.67 -8.86
CA ASN A 105 17.87 -1.52 -9.79
C ASN A 105 19.30 -1.71 -9.30
N TRP A 106 19.49 -2.56 -8.30
CA TRP A 106 20.84 -2.93 -7.84
C TRP A 106 21.55 -3.94 -8.72
N SER A 107 20.85 -4.56 -9.68
CA SER A 107 21.38 -5.59 -10.55
C SER A 107 21.12 -5.28 -12.02
N THR A 108 22.13 -5.53 -12.86
CA THR A 108 22.02 -5.54 -14.32
C THR A 108 21.42 -6.84 -14.86
N ARG A 109 21.22 -7.86 -14.01
CA ARG A 109 20.54 -9.10 -14.39
C ARG A 109 19.03 -8.92 -14.27
N LEU A 110 18.32 -9.11 -15.38
CA LEU A 110 16.87 -8.97 -15.56
C LEU A 110 15.97 -9.75 -14.57
N VAL A 111 16.55 -10.58 -13.71
CA VAL A 111 15.82 -11.64 -13.00
C VAL A 111 15.29 -11.19 -11.62
N ARG A 112 15.83 -10.14 -10.99
CA ARG A 112 15.31 -9.64 -9.70
C ARG A 112 15.44 -8.12 -9.57
N ARG A 113 14.33 -7.41 -9.74
CA ARG A 113 14.18 -6.02 -9.27
C ARG A 113 14.23 -6.02 -7.74
N SER A 114 15.11 -5.22 -7.13
CA SER A 114 15.14 -5.06 -5.68
C SER A 114 14.06 -4.07 -5.28
N SER A 115 12.97 -4.56 -4.70
CA SER A 115 11.95 -3.72 -4.08
C SER A 115 12.34 -3.50 -2.64
N GLU A 116 12.62 -2.25 -2.26
CA GLU A 116 12.84 -1.90 -0.87
C GLU A 116 11.59 -1.21 -0.33
N TYR A 117 11.23 -1.56 0.91
CA TYR A 117 10.09 -0.98 1.60
C TYR A 117 10.58 -0.19 2.80
N TYR A 118 9.93 0.93 3.08
CA TYR A 118 10.28 1.80 4.19
C TYR A 118 9.03 2.17 4.96
N MET A 119 9.13 2.09 6.28
CA MET A 119 8.11 2.65 7.17
C MET A 119 8.55 4.03 7.61
N TYR A 120 7.80 5.04 7.17
CA TYR A 120 7.86 6.38 7.71
C TYR A 120 6.87 6.50 8.87
N GLN A 121 7.29 7.13 9.96
CA GLN A 121 6.52 7.23 11.19
C GLN A 121 6.55 8.67 11.72
N ALA A 122 5.37 9.23 11.99
CA ALA A 122 5.21 10.59 12.52
C ALA A 122 4.37 10.58 13.82
N VAL A 123 4.96 10.09 14.91
CA VAL A 123 4.30 10.07 16.22
C VAL A 123 4.25 11.50 16.81
N PRO A 124 3.09 11.99 17.26
CA PRO A 124 2.97 13.30 17.89
C PRO A 124 3.97 13.51 19.03
N GLY A 125 4.63 14.67 19.05
CA GLY A 125 5.62 15.02 20.06
C GLY A 125 6.99 14.33 19.89
N ARG A 126 7.19 13.56 18.82
CA ARG A 126 8.48 12.94 18.48
C ARG A 126 8.93 13.37 17.08
N PRO A 127 10.25 13.49 16.83
CA PRO A 127 10.74 13.68 15.47
C PRO A 127 10.36 12.47 14.60
N PRO A 128 10.10 12.69 13.30
CA PRO A 128 9.73 11.62 12.39
C PRO A 128 10.90 10.64 12.21
N THR A 129 10.58 9.38 11.99
CA THR A 129 11.57 8.33 11.75
C THR A 129 11.29 7.61 10.44
N LEU A 130 12.36 7.09 9.85
CA LEU A 130 12.30 6.26 8.65
C LEU A 130 13.07 4.98 8.94
N SER A 131 12.44 3.84 8.67
CA SER A 131 13.06 2.54 8.86
C SER A 131 12.88 1.67 7.63
N ARG A 132 13.96 1.04 7.17
CA ARG A 132 13.89 0.06 6.09
C ARG A 132 13.30 -1.24 6.63
N ILE A 133 12.31 -1.77 5.93
CA ILE A 133 11.73 -3.07 6.20
C ILE A 133 12.60 -4.13 5.53
N PRO A 134 13.11 -5.15 6.27
CA PRO A 134 13.86 -6.24 5.68
C PRO A 134 12.97 -7.08 4.77
N ASP A 135 13.57 -7.81 3.83
CA ASP A 135 12.81 -8.74 2.99
C ASP A 135 12.12 -9.82 3.85
N PRO A 136 10.87 -10.20 3.52
CA PRO A 136 10.22 -11.32 4.19
C PRO A 136 11.01 -12.61 3.92
N PRO A 137 11.07 -13.54 4.89
CA PRO A 137 11.83 -14.77 4.77
C PRO A 137 11.26 -15.67 3.68
N GLY A 138 12.15 -16.45 3.05
CA GLY A 138 11.78 -17.39 2.00
C GLY A 138 11.53 -16.72 0.64
N ARG A 139 10.91 -17.47 -0.28
CA ARG A 139 10.51 -16.94 -1.60
C ARG A 139 9.05 -16.49 -1.57
N SER A 140 8.67 -15.62 -0.64
CA SER A 140 7.26 -15.18 -0.53
C SER A 140 6.76 -14.54 -1.83
N PHE A 141 5.45 -14.64 -2.09
CA PHE A 141 4.79 -13.97 -3.21
C PHE A 141 4.31 -12.56 -2.87
N LEU A 142 4.65 -12.04 -1.69
CA LEU A 142 4.16 -10.75 -1.22
C LEU A 142 4.55 -9.63 -2.18
N VAL A 143 3.53 -8.93 -2.66
CA VAL A 143 3.69 -7.67 -3.36
C VAL A 143 3.13 -6.54 -2.52
N ALA A 144 3.44 -5.30 -2.90
CA ALA A 144 3.05 -4.10 -2.15
C ALA A 144 1.54 -4.08 -1.79
N ARG A 145 0.68 -4.56 -2.69
CA ARG A 145 -0.78 -4.59 -2.47
C ARG A 145 -1.24 -5.57 -1.38
N ASP A 146 -0.46 -6.60 -1.08
CA ASP A 146 -0.77 -7.59 -0.04
C ASP A 146 -0.39 -7.11 1.37
N LEU A 147 0.29 -5.97 1.49
CA LEU A 147 0.77 -5.45 2.76
C LEU A 147 -0.27 -4.53 3.42
N GLY A 148 -0.53 -4.79 4.70
CA GLY A 148 -1.36 -3.98 5.58
C GLY A 148 -0.63 -3.61 6.87
N ILE A 149 -1.00 -2.48 7.46
CA ILE A 149 -0.41 -1.98 8.70
C ILE A 149 -1.42 -2.18 9.83
N HIS A 150 -1.01 -2.87 10.88
CA HIS A 150 -1.73 -2.91 12.15
C HIS A 150 -0.98 -2.05 13.18
N CYS A 151 -1.63 -1.03 13.70
CA CYS A 151 -1.08 -0.15 14.73
C CYS A 151 -1.37 -0.74 16.11
N CYS A 152 -0.33 -1.09 16.87
CA CYS A 152 -0.48 -1.72 18.19
C CYS A 152 -0.85 -0.72 19.30
N GLY A 153 -0.91 0.58 18.99
CA GLY A 153 -1.27 1.66 19.90
C GLY A 153 -0.72 3.01 19.42
N ASP A 154 -0.70 3.98 20.33
CA ASP A 154 -0.21 5.33 20.03
C ASP A 154 1.30 5.48 20.26
N GLY A 155 1.93 4.47 20.90
CA GLY A 155 3.35 4.43 21.23
C GLY A 155 4.28 4.34 20.01
N GLY A 156 3.72 3.99 18.85
CA GLY A 156 4.44 3.89 17.60
C GLY A 156 4.87 2.47 17.23
N GLU A 157 4.45 1.46 17.97
CA GLU A 157 4.61 0.07 17.57
C GLU A 157 3.61 -0.33 16.48
N TYR A 158 4.07 -1.13 15.54
CA TYR A 158 3.24 -1.65 14.45
C TYR A 158 3.61 -3.08 14.09
N ILE A 159 2.64 -3.78 13.51
CA ILE A 159 2.83 -5.00 12.75
C ILE A 159 2.56 -4.69 11.28
N LEU A 160 3.51 -5.04 10.41
CA LEU A 160 3.27 -5.07 8.98
C LEU A 160 2.89 -6.52 8.60
N ALA A 161 1.67 -6.70 8.12
CA ALA A 161 1.10 -8.00 7.82
C ALA A 161 0.95 -8.17 6.30
N GLY A 162 1.25 -9.37 5.82
CA GLY A 162 1.05 -9.77 4.43
C GLY A 162 0.44 -11.15 4.33
N LEU A 163 -0.60 -11.30 3.52
CA LEU A 163 -1.25 -12.59 3.24
C LEU A 163 -1.03 -12.93 1.77
N CYS A 164 -0.45 -14.08 1.47
CA CYS A 164 -0.25 -14.55 0.10
C CYS A 164 -0.47 -16.06 -0.01
N PRO A 165 -0.67 -16.59 -1.23
CA PRO A 165 -0.72 -18.04 -1.44
C PRO A 165 0.55 -18.72 -0.92
N SER A 166 0.38 -19.85 -0.25
CA SER A 166 1.49 -20.68 0.22
C SER A 166 2.20 -21.34 -0.96
N ARG A 167 3.53 -21.37 -0.93
CA ARG A 167 4.31 -22.14 -1.91
C ARG A 167 4.44 -23.61 -1.54
N ASP A 168 4.42 -23.89 -0.25
CA ASP A 168 4.75 -25.20 0.30
C ASP A 168 3.50 -26.07 0.44
N ASP A 169 2.31 -25.48 0.27
CA ASP A 169 1.03 -26.18 0.37
C ASP A 169 0.38 -26.38 -1.01
N ALA A 170 0.47 -27.60 -1.52
CA ALA A 170 -0.15 -28.01 -2.78
C ALA A 170 -1.69 -28.05 -2.73
N GLN A 171 -2.31 -27.92 -1.54
CA GLN A 171 -3.76 -27.94 -1.33
C GLN A 171 -4.40 -26.55 -1.34
N GLY A 172 -3.62 -25.50 -1.65
CA GLY A 172 -4.15 -24.15 -1.87
C GLY A 172 -4.31 -23.31 -0.60
N GLY A 173 -3.50 -23.57 0.43
CA GLY A 173 -3.41 -22.74 1.64
C GLY A 173 -2.72 -21.39 1.42
N TYR A 174 -2.82 -20.53 2.42
CA TYR A 174 -2.18 -19.22 2.45
C TYR A 174 -1.05 -19.20 3.49
N GLU A 175 -0.14 -18.23 3.37
CA GLU A 175 0.84 -17.89 4.40
C GLU A 175 0.60 -16.46 4.87
N LEU A 176 0.48 -16.27 6.19
CA LEU A 176 0.47 -14.97 6.83
C LEU A 176 1.89 -14.64 7.30
N HIS A 177 2.46 -13.57 6.75
CA HIS A 177 3.74 -13.01 7.14
C HIS A 177 3.54 -11.78 8.03
N LEU A 178 4.26 -11.71 9.14
CA LEU A 178 4.14 -10.64 10.12
C LEU A 178 5.52 -10.07 10.45
N TYR A 179 5.73 -8.80 10.19
CA TYR A 179 6.91 -8.07 10.65
C TYR A 179 6.55 -7.24 11.87
N SER A 180 7.27 -7.44 12.97
CA SER A 180 7.12 -6.63 14.18
C SER A 180 8.16 -5.51 14.22
N SER A 181 7.71 -4.28 14.46
CA SER A 181 8.60 -3.13 14.67
C SER A 181 9.45 -3.26 15.94
N VAL A 182 8.99 -4.04 16.92
CA VAL A 182 9.64 -4.25 18.22
C VAL A 182 10.80 -5.23 18.10
N SER A 183 10.53 -6.43 17.57
CA SER A 183 11.58 -7.44 17.37
C SER A 183 12.41 -7.19 16.11
N ARG A 184 11.93 -6.33 15.21
CA ARG A 184 12.50 -6.05 13.88
C ARG A 184 12.70 -7.31 13.04
N ALA A 185 11.83 -8.29 13.24
CA ALA A 185 11.91 -9.59 12.60
C ALA A 185 10.56 -9.97 11.97
N TRP A 186 10.66 -10.72 10.88
CA TRP A 186 9.52 -11.39 10.28
C TRP A 186 9.27 -12.74 10.93
N THR A 187 8.00 -13.05 11.15
CA THR A 187 7.50 -14.40 11.41
C THR A 187 6.53 -14.79 10.29
N ARG A 188 6.24 -16.09 10.19
CA ARG A 188 5.24 -16.61 9.26
C ARG A 188 4.38 -17.67 9.94
N LYS A 189 3.11 -17.72 9.59
CA LYS A 189 2.15 -18.74 10.04
C LYS A 189 1.36 -19.27 8.82
N PRO A 190 1.07 -20.57 8.76
CA PRO A 190 0.07 -21.08 7.82
C PRO A 190 -1.26 -20.39 8.07
N ALA A 191 -2.02 -20.12 7.01
CA ALA A 191 -3.32 -19.47 7.07
C ALA A 191 -4.34 -20.25 6.23
N TYR A 192 -5.49 -20.55 6.82
CA TYR A 192 -6.51 -21.40 6.22
C TYR A 192 -7.87 -20.74 6.23
N LEU A 193 -8.62 -20.95 5.15
CA LEU A 193 -10.01 -20.53 5.06
C LEU A 193 -10.89 -21.45 5.90
N GLU A 194 -11.62 -20.92 6.88
CA GLU A 194 -12.51 -21.74 7.72
C GLU A 194 -13.61 -22.44 6.91
N LYS A 195 -14.11 -21.76 5.89
CA LYS A 195 -15.10 -22.29 4.93
C LYS A 195 -14.71 -21.78 3.54
N PRO A 196 -14.00 -22.58 2.73
CA PRO A 196 -13.64 -22.15 1.39
C PRO A 196 -14.92 -21.87 0.59
N PRO A 197 -15.06 -20.69 -0.02
CA PRO A 197 -16.16 -20.43 -0.94
C PRO A 197 -16.00 -21.28 -2.21
N ILE A 198 -16.99 -21.26 -3.09
CA ILE A 198 -16.87 -21.87 -4.42
C ILE A 198 -15.66 -21.23 -5.13
N GLU A 199 -14.89 -22.01 -5.89
CA GLU A 199 -13.61 -21.60 -6.49
C GLU A 199 -13.70 -20.26 -7.26
N GLU A 200 -14.82 -20.01 -7.92
CA GLU A 200 -15.10 -18.77 -8.67
C GLU A 200 -15.14 -17.50 -7.79
N GLN A 201 -15.39 -17.64 -6.49
CA GLN A 201 -15.49 -16.55 -5.51
C GLN A 201 -14.17 -16.32 -4.74
N LEU A 202 -13.19 -17.22 -4.84
CA LEU A 202 -11.91 -17.04 -4.14
C LEU A 202 -11.16 -15.82 -4.67
N PRO A 203 -10.65 -14.91 -3.83
CA PRO A 203 -9.85 -13.77 -4.29
C PRO A 203 -8.71 -14.19 -5.22
N VAL A 204 -8.57 -13.50 -6.36
CA VAL A 204 -7.46 -13.77 -7.30
C VAL A 204 -6.22 -13.00 -6.88
N ALA A 205 -6.42 -11.74 -6.47
CA ALA A 205 -5.35 -10.87 -6.02
C ALA A 205 -5.91 -9.74 -5.14
N SER A 206 -5.25 -9.49 -4.00
CA SER A 206 -5.67 -8.42 -3.08
C SER A 206 -5.37 -7.03 -3.66
N HIS A 207 -6.40 -6.19 -3.83
CA HIS A 207 -6.29 -4.80 -4.27
C HIS A 207 -5.75 -3.90 -3.18
N LYS A 208 -6.33 -4.02 -1.99
CA LYS A 208 -5.89 -3.32 -0.80
C LYS A 208 -6.04 -4.11 0.46
N VAL A 209 -5.38 -3.63 1.52
CA VAL A 209 -5.62 -4.14 2.88
C VAL A 209 -6.20 -3.00 3.71
N ILE A 210 -7.27 -3.29 4.46
CA ILE A 210 -7.95 -2.32 5.32
C ILE A 210 -7.97 -2.81 6.77
N PRO A 211 -7.83 -1.91 7.76
CA PRO A 211 -8.13 -2.25 9.14
C PRO A 211 -9.64 -2.43 9.32
N LEU A 212 -10.03 -3.42 10.12
CA LEU A 212 -11.44 -3.72 10.42
C LEU A 212 -11.84 -3.42 11.88
N GLY A 213 -10.87 -3.02 12.69
CA GLY A 213 -11.02 -2.82 14.14
C GLY A 213 -10.35 -3.94 14.94
N GLY A 214 -9.94 -3.63 16.17
CA GLY A 214 -9.11 -4.54 16.97
C GLY A 214 -7.84 -4.93 16.22
N SER A 215 -7.55 -6.23 16.18
CA SER A 215 -6.43 -6.85 15.47
C SER A 215 -6.80 -7.40 14.08
N LEU A 216 -8.01 -7.10 13.58
CA LEU A 216 -8.49 -7.62 12.30
C LEU A 216 -8.00 -6.76 11.12
N LEU A 217 -7.43 -7.42 10.12
CA LEU A 217 -7.15 -6.86 8.81
C LEU A 217 -7.96 -7.58 7.72
N GLY A 218 -8.35 -6.85 6.69
CA GLY A 218 -9.08 -7.36 5.53
C GLY A 218 -8.29 -7.16 4.24
N TRP A 219 -7.92 -8.26 3.56
CA TRP A 219 -7.35 -8.26 2.21
C TRP A 219 -8.48 -8.25 1.19
N VAL A 220 -8.67 -7.10 0.56
CA VAL A 220 -9.79 -6.80 -0.31
C VAL A 220 -9.45 -7.15 -1.75
N ASP A 221 -10.20 -8.06 -2.34
CA ASP A 221 -10.36 -8.16 -3.79
C ASP A 221 -11.66 -7.46 -4.20
N LEU A 222 -11.56 -6.27 -4.82
CA LEU A 222 -12.70 -5.43 -5.19
C LEU A 222 -13.70 -6.09 -6.15
N TRP A 223 -13.30 -7.20 -6.78
CA TRP A 223 -14.18 -8.01 -7.62
C TRP A 223 -14.96 -9.06 -6.85
N ARG A 224 -14.35 -9.65 -5.82
CA ARG A 224 -14.82 -10.92 -5.23
C ARG A 224 -15.23 -10.79 -3.77
N GLY A 225 -14.41 -10.17 -2.94
CA GLY A 225 -14.58 -10.31 -1.49
C GLY A 225 -13.41 -9.80 -0.67
N ILE A 226 -13.48 -10.07 0.62
CA ILE A 226 -12.49 -9.69 1.62
C ILE A 226 -12.06 -10.96 2.34
N MET A 227 -10.76 -11.23 2.38
CA MET A 227 -10.19 -12.21 3.31
C MET A 227 -9.89 -11.48 4.62
N VAL A 228 -10.53 -11.90 5.70
CA VAL A 228 -10.38 -11.30 7.03
C VAL A 228 -9.52 -12.22 7.89
N CYS A 229 -8.54 -11.65 8.57
CA CYS A 229 -7.67 -12.39 9.49
C CYS A 229 -7.37 -11.55 10.73
N ASP A 230 -7.34 -12.21 11.89
CA ASP A 230 -6.74 -11.66 13.10
C ASP A 230 -5.22 -11.81 13.03
N VAL A 231 -4.49 -10.69 12.96
CA VAL A 231 -3.04 -10.72 12.80
C VAL A 231 -2.27 -10.86 14.13
N LEU A 232 -2.97 -10.78 15.26
CA LEU A 232 -2.40 -10.94 16.59
C LEU A 232 -2.83 -12.24 17.28
N SER A 233 -3.55 -13.13 16.60
CA SER A 233 -3.93 -14.43 17.16
C SER A 233 -2.69 -15.23 17.58
N ASP A 234 -2.73 -15.77 18.80
CA ASP A 234 -1.69 -16.64 19.36
C ASP A 234 -1.78 -18.09 18.84
N GLU A 235 -2.77 -18.39 18.00
CA GLU A 235 -2.92 -19.71 17.39
C GLU A 235 -1.72 -20.08 16.50
N THR A 236 -1.51 -21.40 16.36
CA THR A 236 -0.41 -21.96 15.55
C THR A 236 -0.60 -21.72 14.05
N TYR A 237 -1.85 -21.60 13.62
CA TYR A 237 -2.25 -21.20 12.27
C TYR A 237 -3.20 -20.01 12.36
N ALA A 238 -3.35 -19.27 11.27
CA ALA A 238 -4.26 -18.15 11.17
C ALA A 238 -5.58 -18.59 10.53
N CYS A 239 -6.69 -18.38 11.24
CA CYS A 239 -8.03 -18.53 10.67
C CYS A 239 -8.33 -17.34 9.76
N VAL A 240 -8.74 -17.64 8.53
CA VAL A 240 -9.14 -16.64 7.53
C VAL A 240 -10.61 -16.81 7.20
N TRP A 241 -11.37 -15.72 7.31
CA TRP A 241 -12.78 -15.68 6.93
C TRP A 241 -12.93 -15.00 5.59
N PHE A 242 -13.80 -15.53 4.73
CA PHE A 242 -14.14 -14.88 3.47
C PHE A 242 -15.48 -14.16 3.60
N VAL A 243 -15.48 -12.87 3.26
CA VAL A 243 -16.68 -12.03 3.17
C VAL A 243 -16.90 -11.67 1.70
N PRO A 244 -17.93 -12.22 1.02
CA PRO A 244 -18.18 -11.89 -0.38
C PRO A 244 -18.62 -10.44 -0.53
N LEU A 245 -18.17 -9.78 -1.60
CA LEU A 245 -18.75 -8.51 -2.03
C LEU A 245 -20.02 -8.76 -2.84
N PRO A 246 -20.96 -7.79 -2.87
CA PRO A 246 -22.05 -7.79 -3.84
C PRO A 246 -21.54 -7.95 -5.27
N GLY A 247 -22.33 -8.65 -6.10
CA GLY A 247 -22.10 -8.73 -7.55
C GLY A 247 -22.01 -7.34 -8.18
N LEU A 248 -21.34 -7.26 -9.34
CA LEU A 248 -21.20 -6.01 -10.09
C LEU A 248 -22.57 -5.44 -10.47
N MET A 249 -22.65 -4.12 -10.57
CA MET A 249 -23.81 -3.49 -11.21
C MET A 249 -23.85 -3.90 -12.70
N PRO A 250 -25.05 -4.05 -13.30
CA PRO A 250 -25.19 -4.60 -14.65
C PRO A 250 -24.31 -3.93 -15.73
N GLY A 251 -24.15 -2.61 -15.68
CA GLY A 251 -23.31 -1.86 -16.62
C GLY A 251 -21.81 -2.14 -16.50
N ASN A 252 -21.37 -2.71 -15.36
CA ASN A 252 -19.97 -3.08 -15.10
C ASN A 252 -19.69 -4.57 -15.33
N GLU A 253 -20.72 -5.42 -15.51
CA GLU A 253 -20.54 -6.87 -15.70
C GLU A 253 -19.81 -7.23 -17.00
N ALA A 254 -19.91 -6.39 -18.03
CA ALA A 254 -19.38 -6.66 -19.36
C ALA A 254 -17.89 -6.33 -19.54
N ASP A 255 -17.29 -5.52 -18.65
CA ASP A 255 -15.91 -5.05 -18.80
C ASP A 255 -14.97 -5.68 -17.75
N CYS A 256 -14.54 -6.91 -18.03
CA CYS A 256 -13.60 -7.64 -17.18
C CYS A 256 -12.16 -7.09 -17.22
N HIS A 257 -11.89 -6.07 -18.04
CA HIS A 257 -10.57 -5.47 -18.19
C HIS A 257 -10.41 -4.13 -17.45
N LEU A 258 -11.51 -3.58 -16.92
CA LEU A 258 -11.46 -2.33 -16.18
C LEU A 258 -10.61 -2.49 -14.92
N CYS A 259 -9.90 -1.42 -14.52
CA CYS A 259 -9.25 -1.40 -13.21
C CYS A 259 -10.34 -1.18 -12.15
N PRO A 260 -10.52 -2.06 -11.14
CA PRO A 260 -11.65 -1.96 -10.22
C PRO A 260 -11.65 -0.66 -9.43
N TRP A 261 -10.47 -0.09 -9.18
CA TRP A 261 -10.31 1.20 -8.50
C TRP A 261 -11.01 2.39 -9.17
N VAL A 262 -11.32 2.26 -10.45
CA VAL A 262 -12.03 3.31 -11.21
C VAL A 262 -13.52 3.34 -10.85
N ILE A 263 -14.08 2.20 -10.47
CA ILE A 263 -15.52 2.03 -10.27
C ILE A 263 -15.89 1.56 -8.87
N ARG A 264 -14.98 0.98 -8.09
CA ARG A 264 -15.27 0.38 -6.80
C ARG A 264 -14.24 0.75 -5.75
N ASP A 265 -14.73 1.06 -4.55
CA ASP A 265 -13.91 1.10 -3.36
C ASP A 265 -14.70 0.66 -2.12
N ILE A 266 -13.99 0.13 -1.13
CA ILE A 266 -14.56 -0.31 0.14
C ILE A 266 -13.72 0.12 1.32
N THR A 267 -14.39 0.47 2.41
CA THR A 267 -13.77 0.74 3.71
C THR A 267 -14.58 0.08 4.83
N CYS A 268 -13.98 -0.05 6.01
CA CYS A 268 -14.67 -0.45 7.22
C CYS A 268 -14.70 0.72 8.19
N ILE A 269 -15.89 1.15 8.58
CA ILE A 269 -16.09 2.26 9.53
C ILE A 269 -17.07 1.78 10.59
N ASN A 270 -16.67 1.88 11.86
CA ASN A 270 -17.47 1.47 13.02
C ASN A 270 -17.98 0.02 12.90
N GLY A 271 -17.11 -0.89 12.47
CA GLY A 271 -17.44 -2.32 12.29
C GLY A 271 -18.38 -2.62 11.12
N SER A 272 -18.69 -1.64 10.28
CA SER A 272 -19.54 -1.81 9.09
C SER A 272 -18.75 -1.57 7.81
N PHE A 273 -18.86 -2.51 6.87
CA PHE A 273 -18.37 -2.31 5.52
C PHE A 273 -19.19 -1.27 4.77
N LYS A 274 -18.51 -0.34 4.11
CA LYS A 274 -19.09 0.68 3.23
C LYS A 274 -18.47 0.47 1.85
N LEU A 275 -19.25 -0.08 0.93
CA LEU A 275 -18.89 -0.26 -0.47
C LEU A 275 -19.51 0.86 -1.29
N VAL A 276 -18.72 1.45 -2.17
CA VAL A 276 -19.19 2.32 -3.24
C VAL A 276 -18.89 1.64 -4.56
N GLU A 277 -19.87 1.68 -5.45
CA GLU A 277 -19.70 1.31 -6.85
C GLU A 277 -20.29 2.41 -7.73
N ILE A 278 -19.59 2.74 -8.82
CA ILE A 278 -20.00 3.71 -9.83
C ILE A 278 -20.24 2.94 -11.14
N GLU A 279 -21.39 3.15 -11.75
CA GLU A 279 -21.74 2.57 -13.05
C GLU A 279 -21.43 3.56 -14.16
N LEU A 280 -20.62 3.14 -15.13
CA LEU A 280 -20.30 3.95 -16.31
C LEU A 280 -21.37 3.75 -17.38
N ILE A 281 -22.43 4.55 -17.31
CA ILE A 281 -23.51 4.52 -18.32
C ILE A 281 -23.03 5.27 -19.57
N SER A 282 -22.65 4.52 -20.61
CA SER A 282 -22.41 5.07 -21.94
C SER A 282 -23.75 5.46 -22.58
N LEU A 283 -24.11 6.74 -22.54
CA LEU A 283 -25.28 7.21 -23.26
C LEU A 283 -25.00 7.16 -24.77
N PRO A 284 -25.93 6.64 -25.60
CA PRO A 284 -25.79 6.73 -27.04
C PRO A 284 -25.64 8.21 -27.46
N PRO A 285 -24.88 8.50 -28.53
CA PRO A 285 -24.78 9.87 -29.02
C PRO A 285 -26.19 10.39 -29.29
N LYS A 286 -26.53 11.56 -28.72
CA LYS A 286 -27.77 12.24 -29.07
C LYS A 286 -27.75 12.47 -30.57
N ASN A 287 -28.65 11.81 -31.30
CA ASN A 287 -28.90 12.13 -32.69
C ASN A 287 -29.21 13.63 -32.75
N LYS A 288 -28.37 14.38 -33.45
CA LYS A 288 -28.65 15.78 -33.80
C LYS A 288 -29.59 15.76 -35.00
N ASP A 289 -30.84 15.36 -34.82
CA ASP A 289 -31.90 15.56 -35.81
C ASP A 289 -33.26 15.61 -35.09
N GLU A 290 -33.62 16.80 -34.63
CA GLU A 290 -34.99 17.35 -34.58
C GLU A 290 -34.91 18.87 -34.81
#